data_AF-A0A4P8PW29-F1
#
_entry.id   AF-A0A4P8PW29-F1
#
_cell.length_a   1.000
_cell.length_b   1.000
_cell.length_c   1.000
_cell.angle_alpha   90.00
_cell.angle_beta   90.00
_cell.angle_gamma   90.00
#
_symmetry.space_group_name_H-M   'P 1'
#
loop_
_entity.id
_entity.type
_entity.pdbx_description
1 polymer ?
#
loop_
_entity_poly.entity_id
_entity_poly.type
_entity_poly.pdbx_seq_one_letter_code
_entity_poly.pdbx_strand_id
1 'polypeptide(L)'
;MGWVGSRAVRSFVAACGAAAAVAVVAPATATAAVVPGELVQIDWLATNGGSKGISEFAFPVTVEEIGVTGPGQTFSVGQHFGFQNGQGGYVGIEIERPAADAPLVARTVFSYFGPDVQQAGCGPLVPGPGGMTCRGDFFDFVLGKTYSLKVEQMGSNYWQASVDDGAMRYPRALSGVQIWNELRRLTPLGYQSVGYYTPADSCSDVARASVRLGTPRAYATPVDYVGTPVLVAPRRPNLTCLGAVANDVVPVDGGVRVTVGR
;
A
#
# COMPACT_ATOMS: atom_id res chain seq x y z
N MET A 1 69.78 64.22 -11.69
CA MET A 1 70.07 63.06 -10.82
C MET A 1 69.43 61.85 -11.48
N GLY A 2 70.11 60.93 -12.17
CA GLY A 2 71.50 60.49 -12.08
C GLY A 2 71.46 58.97 -11.96
N TRP A 3 71.44 58.30 -13.11
CA TRP A 3 71.34 56.86 -13.33
C TRP A 3 72.53 56.10 -12.70
N VAL A 4 72.28 54.98 -12.01
CA VAL A 4 73.30 53.96 -11.71
C VAL A 4 72.69 52.60 -12.00
N GLY A 5 73.20 51.95 -13.04
CA GLY A 5 72.92 50.54 -13.32
C GLY A 5 73.81 49.62 -12.50
N SER A 6 73.40 48.35 -12.38
CA SER A 6 74.29 47.22 -12.13
C SER A 6 73.68 45.95 -12.71
N ARG A 7 74.55 45.16 -13.33
CA ARG A 7 74.28 44.11 -14.30
C ARG A 7 74.01 42.75 -13.65
N ALA A 8 73.24 41.95 -14.39
CA ALA A 8 73.40 40.51 -14.64
C ALA A 8 73.25 39.50 -13.49
N VAL A 9 72.20 38.68 -13.58
CA VAL A 9 72.35 37.21 -13.53
C VAL A 9 71.48 36.58 -14.62
N ARG A 10 72.08 35.66 -15.35
CA ARG A 10 71.51 34.83 -16.41
C ARG A 10 70.56 33.77 -15.84
N SER A 11 69.47 33.55 -16.58
CA SER A 11 68.86 32.25 -16.92
C SER A 11 68.53 31.26 -15.79
N PHE A 12 67.25 30.90 -15.65
CA PHE A 12 66.78 29.55 -15.98
C PHE A 12 65.27 29.57 -16.23
N VAL A 13 64.89 29.05 -17.39
CA VAL A 13 63.51 28.78 -17.79
C VAL A 13 62.99 27.63 -16.93
N ALA A 14 61.87 27.84 -16.26
CA ALA A 14 61.00 26.76 -15.79
C ALA A 14 59.56 27.17 -16.10
N ALA A 15 59.12 26.85 -17.32
CA ALA A 15 57.71 26.88 -17.68
C ALA A 15 57.01 25.72 -16.98
N CYS A 16 56.56 25.93 -15.74
CA CYS A 16 55.61 25.03 -15.10
C CYS A 16 54.24 25.30 -15.73
N GLY A 17 53.88 24.49 -16.72
CA GLY A 17 52.53 24.44 -17.27
C GLY A 17 51.55 24.03 -16.17
N ALA A 18 50.73 24.98 -15.72
CA ALA A 18 49.55 24.67 -14.94
C ALA A 18 48.50 24.07 -15.88
N ALA A 19 48.53 22.76 -16.07
CA ALA A 19 47.37 22.04 -16.58
C ALA A 19 46.30 22.07 -15.49
N ALA A 20 45.38 23.04 -15.60
CA ALA A 20 44.16 23.04 -14.82
C ALA A 20 43.37 21.78 -15.19
N ALA A 21 43.45 20.74 -14.35
CA ALA A 21 42.52 19.63 -14.42
C ALA A 21 41.14 20.18 -14.06
N VAL A 22 40.37 20.56 -15.08
CA VAL A 22 38.94 20.81 -14.94
C VAL A 22 38.34 19.46 -14.58
N ALA A 23 38.14 19.22 -13.29
CA ALA A 23 37.33 18.12 -12.82
C ALA A 23 35.93 18.33 -13.39
N VAL A 24 35.61 17.59 -14.46
CA VAL A 24 34.26 17.48 -14.97
C VAL A 24 33.49 16.74 -13.88
N VAL A 25 32.86 17.51 -12.98
CA VAL A 25 31.88 16.98 -12.05
C VAL A 25 30.75 16.48 -12.93
N ALA A 26 30.73 15.16 -13.18
CA ALA A 26 29.59 14.53 -13.80
C ALA A 26 28.37 14.95 -12.96
N PRO A 27 27.32 15.54 -13.57
CA PRO A 27 26.14 15.87 -12.81
C PRO A 27 25.65 14.57 -12.15
N ALA A 28 25.50 14.59 -10.82
CA ALA A 28 24.85 13.50 -10.13
C ALA A 28 23.50 13.30 -10.80
N THR A 29 23.32 12.18 -11.49
CA THR A 29 22.01 11.79 -12.01
C THR A 29 21.14 11.58 -10.80
N ALA A 30 20.30 12.56 -10.47
CA ALA A 30 19.25 12.38 -9.49
C ALA A 30 18.36 11.26 -10.02
N THR A 31 18.47 10.07 -9.43
CA THR A 31 17.49 9.01 -9.65
C THR A 31 16.19 9.53 -9.05
N ALA A 32 15.18 9.73 -9.89
CA ALA A 32 13.88 10.13 -9.41
C ALA A 32 13.34 9.02 -8.51
N ALA A 33 12.96 9.37 -7.28
CA ALA A 33 12.35 8.42 -6.37
C ALA A 33 11.11 7.80 -7.04
N VAL A 34 10.99 6.48 -6.94
CA VAL A 34 9.88 5.71 -7.49
C VAL A 34 8.86 5.43 -6.39
N VAL A 35 7.57 5.51 -6.71
CA VAL A 35 6.52 4.99 -5.81
C VAL A 35 6.08 3.64 -6.36
N PRO A 36 6.42 2.51 -5.70
CA PRO A 36 6.15 1.18 -6.24
C PRO A 36 4.67 0.88 -6.42
N GLY A 37 3.81 1.48 -5.60
CA GLY A 37 2.36 1.29 -5.59
C GLY A 37 1.95 -0.17 -5.41
N GLU A 38 0.85 -0.56 -6.06
CA GLU A 38 0.34 -1.93 -6.06
C GLU A 38 1.15 -2.83 -6.98
N LEU A 39 1.89 -3.75 -6.39
CA LEU A 39 2.79 -4.66 -7.10
C LEU A 39 2.05 -5.89 -7.61
N VAL A 40 1.07 -6.37 -6.84
CA VAL A 40 0.21 -7.50 -7.20
C VAL A 40 -1.23 -7.16 -6.86
N GLN A 41 -2.13 -7.49 -7.79
CA GLN A 41 -3.57 -7.57 -7.56
C GLN A 41 -4.05 -9.01 -7.78
N ILE A 42 -5.01 -9.47 -6.98
CA ILE A 42 -5.68 -10.77 -7.16
C ILE A 42 -7.17 -10.53 -7.25
N ASP A 43 -7.75 -10.76 -8.42
CA ASP A 43 -9.20 -10.57 -8.58
C ASP A 43 -9.98 -11.65 -7.84
N TRP A 44 -11.13 -11.26 -7.29
CA TRP A 44 -12.07 -12.18 -6.67
C TRP A 44 -13.50 -11.93 -7.12
N LEU A 45 -14.30 -13.00 -7.11
CA LEU A 45 -15.72 -12.99 -7.45
C LEU A 45 -16.56 -13.71 -6.40
N ALA A 46 -17.49 -13.00 -5.77
CA ALA A 46 -18.47 -13.50 -4.82
C ALA A 46 -19.75 -13.96 -5.54
N THR A 47 -19.90 -15.26 -5.73
CA THR A 47 -21.04 -15.81 -6.49
C THR A 47 -22.39 -15.72 -5.78
N ASN A 48 -22.41 -15.44 -4.47
CA ASN A 48 -23.62 -15.34 -3.67
C ASN A 48 -24.32 -13.97 -3.70
N GLY A 49 -23.68 -12.91 -4.21
CA GLY A 49 -24.25 -11.55 -4.14
C GLY A 49 -25.42 -11.30 -5.09
N GLY A 50 -25.42 -11.95 -6.26
CA GLY A 50 -26.42 -11.71 -7.31
C GLY A 50 -26.67 -10.22 -7.59
N SER A 51 -27.90 -9.86 -7.94
CA SER A 51 -28.33 -8.46 -8.08
C SER A 51 -28.61 -7.77 -6.74
N LYS A 52 -28.74 -8.53 -5.65
CA LYS A 52 -29.05 -8.01 -4.31
C LYS A 52 -27.85 -7.39 -3.60
N GLY A 53 -26.64 -7.73 -4.03
CA GLY A 53 -25.39 -7.22 -3.49
C GLY A 53 -24.97 -7.88 -2.18
N ILE A 54 -23.77 -7.53 -1.74
CA ILE A 54 -23.12 -8.06 -0.54
C ILE A 54 -23.24 -7.04 0.60
N SER A 55 -23.59 -7.51 1.80
CA SER A 55 -23.68 -6.69 3.01
C SER A 55 -22.42 -6.75 3.86
N GLU A 56 -21.61 -7.79 3.67
CA GLU A 56 -20.36 -7.97 4.40
C GLU A 56 -19.35 -8.77 3.58
N PHE A 57 -18.09 -8.35 3.65
CA PHE A 57 -16.95 -9.20 3.31
C PHE A 57 -16.01 -9.35 4.51
N ALA A 58 -15.40 -10.53 4.61
CA ALA A 58 -14.28 -10.80 5.50
C ALA A 58 -13.10 -11.37 4.71
N PHE A 59 -11.92 -10.81 4.91
CA PHE A 59 -10.72 -11.08 4.13
C PHE A 59 -9.58 -11.53 5.05
N PRO A 60 -9.24 -12.82 5.06
CA PRO A 60 -8.10 -13.31 5.82
C PRO A 60 -6.78 -12.92 5.14
N VAL A 61 -5.88 -12.30 5.88
CA VAL A 61 -4.57 -11.85 5.43
C VAL A 61 -3.51 -12.32 6.43
N THR A 62 -2.43 -12.92 5.95
CA THR A 62 -1.27 -13.30 6.77
C THR A 62 -0.02 -12.72 6.13
N VAL A 63 0.72 -11.87 6.82
CA VAL A 63 2.05 -11.42 6.35
C VAL A 63 3.08 -12.37 6.96
N GLU A 64 3.71 -13.16 6.11
CA GLU A 64 4.69 -14.18 6.50
C GLU A 64 6.09 -13.55 6.66
N GLU A 65 6.41 -12.58 5.81
CA GLU A 65 7.70 -11.91 5.75
C GLU A 65 7.48 -10.44 5.35
N ILE A 66 8.24 -9.52 5.96
CA ILE A 66 8.28 -8.13 5.54
C ILE A 66 9.68 -7.55 5.80
N GLY A 67 10.29 -7.01 4.75
CA GLY A 67 11.62 -6.41 4.77
C GLY A 67 11.60 -4.91 5.10
N VAL A 68 10.55 -4.37 5.73
CA VAL A 68 10.53 -2.96 6.14
C VAL A 68 11.66 -2.70 7.13
N THR A 69 12.66 -1.94 6.67
CA THR A 69 13.96 -1.79 7.34
C THR A 69 14.05 -0.55 8.23
N GLY A 70 13.11 0.39 8.13
CA GLY A 70 13.18 1.62 8.91
C GLY A 70 11.98 2.56 8.75
N PRO A 71 12.02 3.70 9.46
CA PRO A 71 10.96 4.70 9.42
C PRO A 71 10.74 5.23 8.01
N GLY A 72 9.49 5.54 7.71
CA GLY A 72 9.06 6.09 6.42
C GLY A 72 8.62 5.03 5.42
N GLN A 73 9.03 3.75 5.55
CA GLN A 73 8.54 2.69 4.69
C GLN A 73 7.23 2.09 5.21
N THR A 74 6.14 2.30 4.46
CA THR A 74 4.84 1.69 4.73
C THR A 74 4.54 0.64 3.69
N PHE A 75 4.33 -0.59 4.16
CA PHE A 75 3.80 -1.69 3.36
C PHE A 75 2.29 -1.78 3.56
N SER A 76 1.55 -1.95 2.47
CA SER A 76 0.10 -2.04 2.52
C SER A 76 -0.36 -3.35 1.89
N VAL A 77 -1.26 -4.02 2.61
CA VAL A 77 -1.99 -5.18 2.12
C VAL A 77 -3.47 -4.97 2.38
N GLY A 78 -4.30 -5.17 1.37
CA GLY A 78 -5.70 -4.88 1.51
C GLY A 78 -6.54 -5.35 0.34
N GLN A 79 -7.72 -4.74 0.24
CA GLN A 79 -8.83 -5.20 -0.54
C GLN A 79 -9.60 -4.03 -1.11
N HIS A 80 -9.79 -4.06 -2.41
CA HIS A 80 -10.62 -3.11 -3.13
C HIS A 80 -11.92 -3.79 -3.48
N PHE A 81 -13.01 -3.04 -3.31
CA PHE A 81 -14.36 -3.50 -3.60
C PHE A 81 -15.16 -2.37 -4.24
N GLY A 82 -16.21 -2.74 -4.97
CA GLY A 82 -17.17 -1.78 -5.51
C GLY A 82 -18.41 -1.68 -4.64
N PHE A 83 -19.07 -0.54 -4.73
CA PHE A 83 -20.43 -0.32 -4.29
C PHE A 83 -21.36 -0.28 -5.51
N GLN A 84 -22.62 -0.67 -5.35
CA GLN A 84 -23.60 -0.72 -6.44
C GLN A 84 -23.91 0.64 -7.08
N ASN A 85 -23.53 1.75 -6.43
CA ASN A 85 -23.59 3.10 -6.98
C ASN A 85 -22.41 3.44 -7.92
N GLY A 86 -21.53 2.49 -8.20
CA GLY A 86 -20.35 2.68 -9.05
C GLY A 86 -19.15 3.28 -8.33
N GLN A 87 -19.21 3.52 -7.02
CA GLN A 87 -18.07 4.01 -6.23
C GLN A 87 -17.21 2.85 -5.75
N GLY A 88 -15.92 3.12 -5.52
CA GLY A 88 -14.99 2.15 -4.97
C GLY A 88 -14.80 2.30 -3.46
N GLY A 89 -14.22 1.29 -2.84
CA GLY A 89 -13.70 1.36 -1.50
C GLY A 89 -12.47 0.47 -1.32
N TYR A 90 -11.81 0.66 -0.18
CA TYR A 90 -10.63 -0.09 0.23
C TYR A 90 -10.73 -0.46 1.71
N VAL A 91 -10.28 -1.67 2.07
CA VAL A 91 -9.95 -2.03 3.45
C VAL A 91 -8.59 -2.69 3.47
N GLY A 92 -7.75 -2.34 4.44
CA GLY A 92 -6.40 -2.90 4.49
C GLY A 92 -5.69 -2.68 5.82
N ILE A 93 -4.47 -3.20 5.87
CA ILE A 93 -3.50 -2.97 6.93
C ILE A 93 -2.32 -2.23 6.32
N GLU A 94 -1.96 -1.11 6.94
CA GLU A 94 -0.70 -0.41 6.70
C GLU A 94 0.27 -0.84 7.81
N ILE A 95 1.42 -1.40 7.43
CA ILE A 95 2.44 -1.94 8.33
C ILE A 95 3.71 -1.09 8.16
N GLU A 96 4.28 -0.67 9.28
CA GLU A 96 5.50 0.14 9.28
C GLU A 96 6.40 -0.22 10.47
N ARG A 97 7.64 0.26 10.37
CA ARG A 97 8.60 0.21 11.47
C ARG A 97 8.94 1.64 11.90
N PRO A 98 8.58 2.06 13.13
CA PRO A 98 8.72 3.46 13.54
C PRO A 98 10.17 3.88 13.79
N ALA A 99 11.08 2.93 14.03
CA ALA A 99 12.53 3.13 14.10
C ALA A 99 13.25 1.83 13.71
N ALA A 100 14.52 1.88 13.27
CA ALA A 100 15.24 0.72 12.74
C ALA A 100 15.16 -0.56 13.61
N ASP A 101 15.18 -0.41 14.94
CA ASP A 101 15.12 -1.53 15.89
C ASP A 101 13.77 -1.68 16.61
N ALA A 102 12.77 -0.87 16.25
CA ALA A 102 11.45 -0.94 16.86
C ALA A 102 10.63 -2.13 16.31
N PRO A 103 9.68 -2.69 17.09
CA PRO A 103 8.76 -3.69 16.59
C PRO A 103 7.92 -3.15 15.42
N LEU A 104 7.39 -4.07 14.60
CA LEU A 104 6.44 -3.71 13.56
C LEU A 104 5.14 -3.27 14.23
N VAL A 105 4.60 -2.16 13.76
CA VAL A 105 3.26 -1.70 14.10
C VAL A 105 2.40 -1.69 12.85
N ALA A 106 1.10 -1.84 13.07
CA ALA A 106 0.14 -1.83 12.00
C ALA A 106 -1.07 -0.98 12.38
N ARG A 107 -1.75 -0.44 11.38
CA ARG A 107 -3.06 0.18 11.54
C ARG A 107 -4.00 -0.27 10.44
N THR A 108 -5.29 -0.33 10.77
CA THR A 108 -6.34 -0.62 9.79
C THR A 108 -6.71 0.64 9.04
N VAL A 109 -6.99 0.48 7.75
CA VAL A 109 -7.47 1.56 6.88
C VAL A 109 -8.77 1.13 6.24
N PHE A 110 -9.72 2.05 6.18
CA PHE A 110 -10.95 1.91 5.43
C PHE A 110 -11.19 3.17 4.62
N SER A 111 -11.41 3.03 3.33
CA SER A 111 -11.67 4.15 2.44
C SER A 111 -12.93 3.94 1.63
N TYR A 112 -13.63 5.05 1.40
CA TYR A 112 -14.71 5.18 0.44
C TYR A 112 -14.35 6.26 -0.57
N PHE A 113 -14.41 5.95 -1.86
CA PHE A 113 -13.93 6.81 -2.94
C PHE A 113 -15.05 7.60 -3.64
N GLY A 114 -16.13 7.92 -2.93
CA GLY A 114 -17.25 8.68 -3.47
C GLY A 114 -17.48 10.02 -2.74
N PRO A 115 -18.03 11.03 -3.42
CA PRO A 115 -18.32 12.35 -2.83
C PRO A 115 -19.61 12.39 -2.00
N ASP A 116 -20.43 11.35 -2.09
CA ASP A 116 -21.79 11.25 -1.55
C ASP A 116 -21.84 10.81 -0.07
N VAL A 117 -20.92 11.31 0.74
CA VAL A 117 -20.87 11.00 2.17
C VAL A 117 -21.77 11.97 2.96
N GLN A 118 -22.71 11.43 3.74
CA GLN A 118 -23.57 12.19 4.67
C GLN A 118 -22.82 12.54 5.95
N GLN A 119 -22.18 11.52 6.52
CA GLN A 119 -21.48 11.57 7.80
C GLN A 119 -20.32 10.61 7.72
N ALA A 120 -19.21 10.95 8.35
CA ALA A 120 -18.11 10.01 8.54
C ALA A 120 -17.44 10.35 9.87
N GLY A 121 -17.01 9.33 10.60
CA GLY A 121 -16.08 9.55 11.71
C GLY A 121 -14.63 9.53 11.24
N CYS A 122 -14.38 10.01 10.02
CA CYS A 122 -13.14 9.83 9.27
C CYS A 122 -12.74 11.12 8.55
N GLY A 123 -11.50 11.21 8.08
CA GLY A 123 -10.99 12.38 7.36
C GLY A 123 -11.19 12.29 5.86
N PRO A 124 -11.09 13.42 5.13
CA PRO A 124 -11.09 13.41 3.67
C PRO A 124 -9.91 12.62 3.11
N LEU A 125 -10.12 11.95 1.97
CA LEU A 125 -9.05 11.35 1.18
C LEU A 125 -8.22 12.46 0.51
N VAL A 126 -6.95 12.61 0.90
CA VAL A 126 -6.03 13.59 0.32
C VAL A 126 -4.66 12.95 0.07
N PRO A 127 -4.04 13.13 -1.13
CA PRO A 127 -4.64 13.68 -2.36
C PRO A 127 -5.61 12.67 -3.00
N GLY A 128 -6.65 13.13 -3.71
CA GLY A 128 -7.57 12.22 -4.41
C GLY A 128 -8.83 12.89 -4.94
N PRO A 129 -9.64 12.17 -5.75
CA PRO A 129 -10.83 12.70 -6.42
C PRO A 129 -12.04 12.94 -5.49
N GLY A 130 -11.83 13.00 -4.17
CA GLY A 130 -12.89 13.00 -3.16
C GLY A 130 -13.01 11.65 -2.45
N GLY A 131 -13.80 11.62 -1.37
CA GLY A 131 -13.98 10.43 -0.53
C GLY A 131 -13.47 10.61 0.89
N MET A 132 -13.61 9.55 1.69
CA MET A 132 -13.24 9.53 3.11
C MET A 132 -12.32 8.36 3.38
N THR A 133 -11.37 8.56 4.30
CA THR A 133 -10.51 7.50 4.81
C THR A 133 -10.45 7.53 6.31
N CYS A 134 -10.79 6.40 6.90
CA CYS A 134 -10.68 6.08 8.31
C CYS A 134 -9.35 5.37 8.50
N ARG A 135 -8.58 5.79 9.51
CA ARG A 135 -7.37 5.09 9.95
C ARG A 135 -7.52 4.79 11.42
N GLY A 136 -7.31 3.52 11.79
CA GLY A 136 -7.34 3.11 13.19
C GLY A 136 -6.06 3.51 13.90
N ASP A 137 -6.08 3.35 15.23
CA ASP A 137 -4.86 3.44 16.03
C ASP A 137 -3.88 2.33 15.65
N PHE A 138 -2.60 2.60 15.90
CA PHE A 138 -1.57 1.59 15.73
C PHE A 138 -1.70 0.48 16.77
N PHE A 139 -1.38 -0.75 16.36
CA PHE A 139 -1.31 -1.93 17.20
C PHE A 139 -0.06 -2.76 16.86
N ASP A 140 0.37 -3.59 17.80
CA ASP A 140 1.52 -4.48 17.61
C ASP A 140 1.24 -5.50 16.51
N PHE A 141 2.08 -5.48 15.46
CA PHE A 141 1.94 -6.39 14.34
C PHE A 141 2.79 -7.65 14.55
N VAL A 142 2.19 -8.82 14.30
CA VAL A 142 2.83 -10.12 14.49
C VAL A 142 2.91 -10.84 13.14
N LEU A 143 4.14 -11.12 12.69
CA LEU A 143 4.38 -11.92 11.49
C LEU A 143 3.86 -13.35 11.65
N GLY A 144 3.39 -13.92 10.54
CA GLY A 144 2.79 -15.26 10.50
C GLY A 144 1.37 -15.34 11.08
N LYS A 145 0.88 -14.26 11.69
CA LYS A 145 -0.48 -14.19 12.23
C LYS A 145 -1.48 -13.84 11.14
N THR A 146 -2.62 -14.52 11.14
CA THR A 146 -3.74 -14.19 10.26
C THR A 146 -4.62 -13.11 10.90
N TYR A 147 -4.82 -12.02 10.17
CA TYR A 147 -5.75 -10.95 10.49
C TYR A 147 -6.96 -11.06 9.56
N SER A 148 -8.17 -10.93 10.09
CA SER A 148 -9.39 -10.89 9.27
C SER A 148 -9.87 -9.45 9.13
N LEU A 149 -9.74 -8.91 7.92
CA LEU A 149 -10.26 -7.59 7.57
C LEU A 149 -11.72 -7.70 7.19
N LYS A 150 -12.60 -7.01 7.90
CA LYS A 150 -14.04 -7.06 7.65
C LYS A 150 -14.53 -5.69 7.23
N VAL A 151 -15.44 -5.67 6.25
CA VAL A 151 -16.23 -4.49 5.86
C VAL A 151 -17.68 -4.90 5.90
N GLU A 152 -18.50 -4.15 6.62
CA GLU A 152 -19.90 -4.51 6.84
C GLU A 152 -20.81 -3.28 6.80
N GLN A 153 -22.04 -3.52 6.39
CA GLN A 153 -23.10 -2.54 6.47
C GLN A 153 -23.81 -2.63 7.82
N MET A 154 -23.79 -1.53 8.56
CA MET A 154 -24.57 -1.33 9.76
C MET A 154 -25.84 -0.54 9.40
N GLY A 155 -27.00 -1.09 9.71
CA GLY A 155 -28.27 -0.47 9.31
C GLY A 155 -28.43 -0.39 7.79
N SER A 156 -28.96 0.73 7.29
CA SER A 156 -29.35 0.88 5.88
C SER A 156 -28.32 1.57 4.98
N ASN A 157 -27.37 2.32 5.54
CA ASN A 157 -26.43 3.13 4.73
C ASN A 157 -25.11 3.47 5.45
N TYR A 158 -24.85 2.90 6.62
CA TYR A 158 -23.57 3.07 7.29
C TYR A 158 -22.68 1.87 6.98
N TRP A 159 -21.44 2.14 6.56
CA TRP A 159 -20.43 1.13 6.29
C TRP A 159 -19.26 1.33 7.23
N GLN A 160 -18.88 0.26 7.91
CA GLN A 160 -17.71 0.25 8.78
C GLN A 160 -16.74 -0.84 8.38
N ALA A 161 -15.52 -0.72 8.86
CA ALA A 161 -14.53 -1.78 8.77
C ALA A 161 -14.08 -2.21 10.16
N SER A 162 -13.53 -3.41 10.25
CA SER A 162 -12.84 -3.86 11.45
C SER A 162 -11.68 -4.78 11.09
N VAL A 163 -10.73 -4.90 12.00
CA VAL A 163 -9.73 -5.97 11.96
C VAL A 163 -9.91 -6.88 13.15
N ASP A 164 -10.01 -8.17 12.90
CA ASP A 164 -9.92 -9.20 13.93
C ASP A 164 -8.51 -9.79 13.93
N ASP A 165 -7.81 -9.60 15.04
CA ASP A 165 -6.50 -10.18 15.31
C ASP A 165 -6.59 -11.36 16.29
N GLY A 166 -7.78 -11.76 16.77
CA GLY A 166 -7.95 -12.81 17.78
C GLY A 166 -7.25 -12.56 19.12
N ALA A 167 -6.60 -11.41 19.33
CA ALA A 167 -5.98 -11.03 20.60
C ALA A 167 -7.00 -10.34 21.52
N MET A 168 -7.98 -9.66 20.94
CA MET A 168 -9.09 -9.04 21.66
C MET A 168 -10.32 -9.95 21.63
N ARG A 169 -11.18 -9.83 22.66
CA ARG A 169 -12.48 -10.53 22.71
C ARG A 169 -13.44 -10.04 21.60
N TYR A 170 -13.14 -8.88 21.00
CA TYR A 170 -13.94 -8.23 19.97
C TYR A 170 -13.02 -7.66 18.87
N PRO A 171 -13.46 -7.66 17.60
CA PRO A 171 -12.74 -7.01 16.51
C PRO A 171 -12.48 -5.53 16.80
N ARG A 172 -11.32 -5.02 16.36
CA ARG A 172 -10.99 -3.59 16.43
C ARG A 172 -11.80 -2.87 15.35
N ALA A 173 -12.95 -2.33 15.75
CA ALA A 173 -13.80 -1.54 14.87
C ALA A 173 -13.09 -0.24 14.49
N LEU A 174 -13.11 0.04 13.20
CA LEU A 174 -12.76 1.32 12.63
C LEU A 174 -14.05 2.09 12.38
N SER A 175 -14.00 3.41 12.59
CA SER A 175 -15.12 4.27 12.22
C SER A 175 -15.48 4.11 10.75
N GLY A 176 -16.69 4.51 10.40
CA GLY A 176 -17.30 4.26 9.11
C GLY A 176 -17.75 5.51 8.36
N VAL A 177 -18.37 5.26 7.21
CA VAL A 177 -18.98 6.27 6.36
C VAL A 177 -20.48 5.98 6.22
N GLN A 178 -21.28 7.03 6.38
CA GLN A 178 -22.68 7.03 6.01
C GLN A 178 -22.80 7.61 4.60
N ILE A 179 -23.38 6.87 3.66
CA ILE A 179 -23.51 7.28 2.26
C ILE A 179 -24.94 7.76 1.94
N TRP A 180 -25.08 8.73 1.05
CA TRP A 180 -26.36 9.21 0.51
C TRP A 180 -27.00 8.13 -0.38
N ASN A 181 -28.31 7.98 -0.25
CA ASN A 181 -29.20 6.94 -0.83
C ASN A 181 -29.40 5.67 0.01
N GLU A 182 -30.58 5.12 -0.20
CA GLU A 182 -31.04 3.84 0.31
C GLU A 182 -30.29 2.69 -0.42
N LEU A 183 -29.52 1.92 0.36
CA LEU A 183 -28.98 0.59 0.05
C LEU A 183 -28.03 0.47 -1.16
N ARG A 184 -26.89 1.16 -1.09
CA ARG A 184 -25.74 0.92 -1.99
C ARG A 184 -24.91 -0.24 -1.43
N ARG A 185 -25.35 -1.48 -1.67
CA ARG A 185 -24.65 -2.72 -1.27
C ARG A 185 -23.29 -2.82 -1.97
N LEU A 186 -22.42 -3.72 -1.49
CA LEU A 186 -21.18 -4.02 -2.19
C LEU A 186 -21.48 -4.85 -3.45
N THR A 187 -20.71 -4.61 -4.51
CA THR A 187 -20.71 -5.44 -5.70
C THR A 187 -20.04 -6.79 -5.40
N PRO A 188 -20.37 -7.86 -6.13
CA PRO A 188 -19.77 -9.17 -5.93
C PRO A 188 -18.32 -9.28 -6.45
N LEU A 189 -17.68 -8.18 -6.83
CA LEU A 189 -16.37 -8.20 -7.47
C LEU A 189 -15.43 -7.17 -6.86
N GLY A 190 -14.15 -7.51 -6.85
CA GLY A 190 -13.08 -6.67 -6.36
C GLY A 190 -11.74 -7.36 -6.51
N TYR A 191 -10.72 -6.84 -5.81
CA TYR A 191 -9.40 -7.42 -5.86
C TYR A 191 -8.62 -7.22 -4.55
N GLN A 192 -7.76 -8.18 -4.24
CA GLN A 192 -6.77 -8.10 -3.17
C GLN A 192 -5.54 -7.39 -3.70
N SER A 193 -4.91 -6.51 -2.93
CA SER A 193 -3.71 -5.78 -3.35
C SER A 193 -2.58 -5.88 -2.32
N VAL A 194 -1.35 -5.90 -2.82
CA VAL A 194 -0.11 -5.91 -2.03
C VAL A 194 0.86 -4.90 -2.63
N GLY A 195 1.42 -4.00 -1.83
CA GLY A 195 2.26 -2.93 -2.35
C GLY A 195 2.97 -2.05 -1.33
N TYR A 196 3.78 -1.14 -1.85
CA TYR A 196 4.50 -0.10 -1.10
C TYR A 196 4.14 1.27 -1.67
N TYR A 197 3.69 2.20 -0.81
CA TYR A 197 3.19 3.51 -1.26
C TYR A 197 4.10 4.67 -0.82
N THR A 198 5.19 4.38 -0.14
CA THR A 198 6.27 5.34 0.12
C THR A 198 7.21 5.42 -1.09
N PRO A 199 7.72 6.61 -1.44
CA PRO A 199 8.84 6.72 -2.36
C PRO A 199 10.05 5.88 -1.93
N ALA A 200 10.66 5.18 -2.88
CA ALA A 200 11.94 4.49 -2.77
C ALA A 200 12.94 5.13 -3.74
N ASP A 201 14.24 5.08 -3.44
CA ASP A 201 15.27 5.68 -4.31
C ASP A 201 15.33 5.00 -5.69
N SER A 202 15.04 3.69 -5.72
CA SER A 202 14.93 2.89 -6.93
C SER A 202 14.04 1.67 -6.73
N CYS A 203 13.68 1.00 -7.83
CA CYS A 203 12.94 -0.26 -7.73
C CYS A 203 13.77 -1.39 -7.08
N SER A 204 15.10 -1.31 -7.06
CA SER A 204 15.92 -2.29 -6.31
C SER A 204 15.85 -2.13 -4.81
N ASP A 205 15.37 -0.98 -4.30
CA ASP A 205 15.25 -0.69 -2.87
C ASP A 205 13.88 -1.08 -2.31
N VAL A 206 12.99 -1.61 -3.15
CA VAL A 206 11.69 -2.12 -2.72
C VAL A 206 11.91 -3.40 -1.93
N ALA A 207 11.74 -3.29 -0.62
CA ALA A 207 11.93 -4.39 0.31
C ALA A 207 11.07 -5.61 -0.05
N ARG A 208 11.63 -6.80 0.17
CA ARG A 208 10.89 -8.06 0.06
C ARG A 208 9.70 -8.12 1.03
N ALA A 209 8.59 -8.69 0.58
CA ALA A 209 7.52 -9.15 1.45
C ALA A 209 6.89 -10.45 0.93
N SER A 210 6.43 -11.31 1.83
CA SER A 210 5.63 -12.50 1.54
C SER A 210 4.31 -12.42 2.30
N VAL A 211 3.20 -12.56 1.57
CA VAL A 211 1.86 -12.46 2.11
C VAL A 211 1.02 -13.63 1.62
N ARG A 212 0.34 -14.31 2.53
CA ARG A 212 -0.75 -15.22 2.20
C ARG A 212 -2.07 -14.47 2.24
N LEU A 213 -2.69 -14.31 1.08
CA LEU A 213 -4.02 -13.76 0.92
C LEU A 213 -5.00 -14.93 0.86
N GLY A 214 -5.84 -15.05 1.88
CA GLY A 214 -6.82 -16.11 1.92
C GLY A 214 -8.07 -15.76 1.11
N THR A 215 -8.84 -16.81 0.84
CA THR A 215 -10.09 -16.73 0.12
C THR A 215 -11.10 -15.92 0.95
N PRO A 216 -11.69 -14.86 0.41
CA PRO A 216 -12.64 -14.05 1.16
C PRO A 216 -13.86 -14.88 1.59
N ARG A 217 -14.64 -14.34 2.54
CA ARG A 217 -16.00 -14.75 2.83
C ARG A 217 -16.93 -13.60 2.53
N ALA A 218 -18.10 -13.90 1.97
CA ALA A 218 -19.08 -12.89 1.59
C ALA A 218 -20.44 -13.26 2.16
N TYR A 219 -21.17 -12.27 2.66
CA TYR A 219 -22.54 -12.43 3.18
C TYR A 219 -23.48 -11.55 2.36
N ALA A 220 -24.45 -12.18 1.70
CA ALA A 220 -25.50 -11.49 0.96
C ALA A 220 -26.76 -11.36 1.83
N THR A 221 -27.63 -10.39 1.54
CA THR A 221 -28.91 -10.23 2.26
C THR A 221 -30.09 -11.02 1.68
N PRO A 222 -30.99 -11.58 2.52
CA PRO A 222 -30.90 -11.64 3.99
C PRO A 222 -29.66 -12.44 4.40
N VAL A 223 -28.98 -12.04 5.49
CA VAL A 223 -27.58 -12.38 5.91
C VAL A 223 -27.27 -13.90 5.98
N ASP A 224 -28.24 -14.74 5.64
CA ASP A 224 -28.24 -16.19 5.70
C ASP A 224 -27.49 -16.86 4.53
N TYR A 225 -27.08 -16.10 3.49
CA TYR A 225 -26.36 -16.70 2.35
C TYR A 225 -24.87 -16.37 2.35
N VAL A 226 -24.08 -17.33 2.84
CA VAL A 226 -22.62 -17.29 2.83
C VAL A 226 -22.09 -17.86 1.52
N GLY A 227 -21.23 -17.10 0.86
CA GLY A 227 -20.47 -17.56 -0.30
C GLY A 227 -18.98 -17.55 -0.01
N THR A 228 -18.26 -18.43 -0.69
CA THR A 228 -16.80 -18.41 -0.78
C THR A 228 -16.44 -17.81 -2.13
N PRO A 229 -16.10 -16.51 -2.20
CA PRO A 229 -15.53 -15.91 -3.39
C PRO A 229 -14.39 -16.75 -3.98
N VAL A 230 -14.29 -16.79 -5.29
CA VAL A 230 -13.18 -17.47 -5.98
C VAL A 230 -12.11 -16.46 -6.36
N LEU A 231 -10.83 -16.82 -6.19
CA LEU A 231 -9.71 -16.06 -6.73
C LEU A 231 -9.59 -16.38 -8.23
N VAL A 232 -9.63 -15.34 -9.06
CA VAL A 232 -9.79 -15.50 -10.51
C VAL A 232 -8.45 -15.46 -11.23
N ALA A 233 -7.71 -14.35 -11.10
CA ALA A 233 -6.43 -14.19 -11.78
C ALA A 233 -5.55 -13.15 -11.07
N PRO A 234 -4.22 -13.37 -11.04
CA PRO A 234 -3.28 -12.32 -10.67
C PRO A 234 -3.19 -11.27 -11.79
N ARG A 235 -3.24 -10.00 -11.41
CA ARG A 235 -2.92 -8.84 -12.25
C ARG A 235 -1.71 -8.11 -11.69
N ARG A 236 -0.96 -7.45 -12.56
CA ARG A 236 0.20 -6.61 -12.22
C ARG A 236 -0.08 -5.20 -12.72
N PRO A 237 -0.88 -4.41 -11.98
CA PRO A 237 -1.42 -3.13 -12.47
C PRO A 237 -0.35 -2.04 -12.54
N ASN A 238 0.66 -2.07 -11.65
CA ASN A 238 1.71 -1.07 -11.65
C ASN A 238 2.92 -1.54 -12.46
N LEU A 239 3.21 -0.80 -13.53
CA LEU A 239 4.36 -1.06 -14.40
C LEU A 239 5.64 -0.41 -13.86
N THR A 240 5.57 0.45 -12.84
CA THR A 240 6.70 1.27 -12.35
C THR A 240 7.92 0.42 -11.98
N CYS A 241 7.71 -0.70 -11.28
CA CYS A 241 8.78 -1.63 -10.91
C CYS A 241 8.63 -3.02 -11.54
N LEU A 242 7.80 -3.14 -12.59
CA LEU A 242 7.59 -4.43 -13.25
C LEU A 242 8.92 -4.93 -13.86
N GLY A 243 9.28 -6.17 -13.56
CA GLY A 243 10.52 -6.81 -14.03
C GLY A 243 11.77 -6.43 -13.22
N ALA A 244 11.71 -5.40 -12.37
CA ALA A 244 12.79 -5.04 -11.46
C ALA A 244 12.72 -5.77 -10.11
N VAL A 245 11.50 -6.07 -9.65
CA VAL A 245 11.22 -6.75 -8.36
C VAL A 245 10.44 -8.04 -8.54
N ALA A 246 10.47 -8.93 -7.55
CA ALA A 246 9.57 -10.08 -7.51
C ALA A 246 8.12 -9.60 -7.48
N ASN A 247 7.23 -10.31 -8.17
CA ASN A 247 5.79 -10.06 -8.23
C ASN A 247 5.07 -11.41 -8.42
N ASP A 248 5.43 -12.38 -7.59
CA ASP A 248 5.08 -13.78 -7.76
C ASP A 248 3.80 -14.11 -7.01
N VAL A 249 3.00 -14.99 -7.62
CA VAL A 249 1.74 -15.46 -7.05
C VAL A 249 1.70 -16.97 -7.21
N VAL A 250 1.55 -17.67 -6.09
CA VAL A 250 1.49 -19.13 -6.05
C VAL A 250 0.20 -19.55 -5.34
N PRO A 251 -0.64 -20.40 -5.95
CA PRO A 251 -1.79 -20.97 -5.26
C PRO A 251 -1.34 -21.75 -4.01
N VAL A 252 -2.08 -21.60 -2.92
CA VAL A 252 -1.89 -22.37 -1.68
C VAL A 252 -3.24 -22.76 -1.12
N ASP A 253 -3.26 -23.68 -0.14
CA ASP A 253 -4.50 -24.07 0.51
C ASP A 253 -5.25 -22.86 1.08
N GLY A 254 -6.48 -22.69 0.62
CA GLY A 254 -7.36 -21.60 1.06
C GLY A 254 -7.00 -20.21 0.52
N GLY A 255 -6.13 -20.07 -0.49
CA GLY A 255 -5.86 -18.76 -1.11
C GLY A 255 -4.65 -18.73 -2.03
N VAL A 256 -3.89 -17.64 -1.96
CA VAL A 256 -2.63 -17.45 -2.70
C VAL A 256 -1.52 -16.94 -1.78
N ARG A 257 -0.29 -17.33 -2.05
CA ARG A 257 0.91 -16.68 -1.54
C ARG A 257 1.41 -15.70 -2.59
N VAL A 258 1.65 -14.47 -2.15
CA VAL A 258 2.17 -13.37 -2.94
C VAL A 258 3.56 -13.01 -2.41
N THR A 259 4.53 -12.91 -3.30
CA THR A 259 5.87 -12.42 -2.97
C THR A 259 6.18 -11.19 -3.82
N VAL A 260 6.54 -10.09 -3.15
CA VAL A 260 6.89 -8.82 -3.79
C VAL A 260 8.27 -8.33 -3.34
N GLY A 261 8.88 -7.43 -4.10
CA GLY A 261 10.15 -6.78 -3.71
C GLY A 261 11.39 -7.62 -3.99
N ARG A 262 12.53 -7.23 -3.41
CA ARG A 262 13.81 -7.94 -3.47
C ARG A 262 14.30 -8.33 -2.09
#